data_AF-A0AA50XXM0-F1
#
_entry.id   AF-A0AA50XXM0-F1
#
_cell.length_a   1.000
_cell.length_b   1.000
_cell.length_c   1.000
_cell.angle_alpha   90.00
_cell.angle_beta   90.00
_cell.angle_gamma   90.00
#
_symmetry.space_group_name_H-M   'P 1'
#
loop_
_entity.id
_entity.type
_entity.pdbx_description
1 polymer ?
#
loop_
_entity_poly.entity_id
_entity_poly.type
_entity_poly.pdbx_seq_one_letter_code
_entity_poly.pdbx_strand_id
1 'polypeptide(L)' 'GEFVDDYTVRVIDVFAMPQTGTGVSVEAVDPVFQAKMLDMLKQTGRPEMVVG' A
#
# COMPACT_ATOMS: atom_id res chain seq x y z
N GLY A 1 2.60 6.68 -2.50
CA GLY A 1 2.54 8.11 -2.18
C GLY A 1 3.93 8.69 -2.04
N GLU A 2 3.98 9.97 -1.67
CA GLU A 2 5.21 10.71 -1.43
C GLU A 2 5.09 11.54 -0.14
N PHE A 3 6.15 11.56 0.65
CA PHE A 3 6.31 12.49 1.76
C PHE A 3 6.95 13.76 1.20
N VAL A 4 6.18 14.87 1.17
CA VAL A 4 6.65 16.14 0.61
C VAL A 4 7.43 16.94 1.66
N ASP A 5 6.95 16.91 2.90
CA ASP A 5 7.64 17.46 4.08
C ASP A 5 7.12 16.76 5.36
N ASP A 6 7.64 17.14 6.53
CA ASP A 6 7.31 16.53 7.83
C ASP A 6 5.83 16.71 8.24
N TYR A 7 5.09 17.59 7.57
CA TYR A 7 3.70 17.92 7.87
C TYR A 7 2.75 17.62 6.68
N THR A 8 3.29 17.30 5.51
CA THR A 8 2.56 17.16 4.26
C THR A 8 2.84 15.80 3.62
N VAL A 9 1.82 14.95 3.64
CA VAL A 9 1.83 13.65 2.95
C VAL A 9 0.94 13.73 1.72
N ARG A 10 1.47 13.30 0.57
CA ARG A 10 0.72 13.24 -0.69
C ARG A 10 0.39 11.78 -1.03
N VAL A 11 -0.90 11.46 -0.97
CA VAL A 11 -1.42 10.16 -1.40
C VAL A 11 -1.81 10.24 -2.87
N ILE A 12 -1.09 9.51 -3.73
CA ILE A 12 -1.29 9.53 -5.20
C ILE A 12 -2.12 8.33 -5.66
N ASP A 13 -1.98 7.18 -5.00
CA ASP A 13 -2.69 5.95 -5.34
C ASP A 13 -3.08 5.17 -4.06
N VAL A 14 -4.22 4.48 -4.12
CA VAL A 14 -4.76 3.63 -3.05
C VAL A 14 -5.36 2.36 -3.65
N PHE A 15 -5.01 1.21 -3.11
CA PHE A 15 -5.56 -0.09 -3.52
C PHE A 15 -6.17 -0.82 -2.33
N ALA A 16 -7.24 -1.56 -2.57
CA ALA A 16 -7.93 -2.31 -1.53
C ALA A 16 -7.18 -3.60 -1.19
N MET A 17 -7.01 -3.88 0.11
CA MET A 17 -6.57 -5.18 0.59
C MET A 17 -7.76 -6.14 0.68
N PRO A 18 -7.62 -7.41 0.25
CA PRO A 18 -8.64 -8.42 0.49
C PRO A 18 -8.78 -8.65 2.01
N GLN A 19 -9.99 -8.57 2.55
CA GLN A 19 -10.23 -8.89 3.95
C GLN A 19 -10.30 -10.41 4.13
N THR A 20 -9.33 -10.97 4.84
CA THR A 20 -9.29 -12.39 5.18
C THR A 20 -9.78 -12.56 6.61
N GLY A 21 -11.09 -12.76 6.80
CA GLY A 21 -11.72 -12.96 8.11
C GLY A 21 -12.55 -11.77 8.62
N THR A 22 -13.49 -12.06 9.52
CA THR A 22 -14.56 -11.15 10.03
C THR A 22 -14.07 -9.99 10.91
N GLY A 23 -12.81 -9.59 10.82
CA GLY A 23 -12.24 -8.51 11.62
C GLY A 23 -11.20 -7.75 10.82
N VAL A 24 -11.30 -6.42 10.83
CA VAL A 24 -10.24 -5.52 10.39
C VAL A 24 -9.12 -5.58 11.43
N SER A 25 -8.40 -6.70 11.51
CA SER A 25 -7.26 -6.88 12.40
C SER A 25 -5.94 -6.78 11.62
N VAL A 26 -4.88 -6.36 12.29
CA VAL A 26 -3.54 -6.22 11.69
C VAL A 26 -3.01 -7.57 11.17
N GLU A 27 -3.54 -8.69 11.66
CA GLU A 27 -3.20 -10.04 11.21
C GLU A 27 -3.87 -10.43 9.87
N ALA A 28 -4.90 -9.69 9.44
CA ALA A 28 -5.60 -9.91 8.17
C ALA A 28 -4.87 -9.28 6.97
N VAL A 29 -3.83 -8.47 7.22
CA VAL A 29 -2.98 -7.90 6.17
C VAL A 29 -1.96 -8.95 5.75
N ASP A 30 -2.13 -9.50 4.55
CA ASP A 30 -1.17 -10.46 3.99
C ASP A 30 0.08 -9.72 3.47
N PRO A 31 1.25 -9.87 4.11
CA PRO A 31 2.49 -9.21 3.67
C PRO A 31 2.95 -9.70 2.29
N VAL A 32 2.59 -10.93 1.90
CA VAL A 32 2.91 -11.50 0.59
C VAL A 32 2.11 -10.80 -0.50
N PHE A 33 0.83 -10.54 -0.25
CA PHE A 33 -0.02 -9.81 -1.18
C PHE A 33 0.47 -8.37 -1.35
N GLN A 34 0.82 -7.70 -0.25
CA GLN A 34 1.36 -6.34 -0.28
C GLN A 34 2.65 -6.24 -1.12
N ALA A 35 3.62 -7.12 -0.87
CA ALA A 35 4.88 -7.14 -1.60
C ALA A 35 4.66 -7.41 -3.10
N LYS A 36 3.80 -8.38 -3.44
CA LYS A 36 3.46 -8.71 -4.83
C LYS A 36 2.77 -7.56 -5.55
N MET A 37 1.84 -6.87 -4.89
CA MET A 37 1.14 -5.72 -5.47
C MET A 37 2.09 -4.56 -5.72
N LEU A 38 3.02 -4.29 -4.80
CA LEU A 38 4.07 -3.28 -4.99
C LEU A 38 4.99 -3.62 -6.17
N ASP A 39 5.36 -4.87 -6.35
CA ASP A 39 6.19 -5.28 -7.50
C ASP A 39 5.43 -5.19 -8.83
N MET A 40 4.13 -5.46 -8.84
CA MET A 40 3.29 -5.22 -10.02
C MET A 40 3.17 -3.72 -10.35
N LEU A 41 3.01 -2.86 -9.34
CA LEU A 41 2.95 -1.40 -9.54
C LEU A 41 4.27 -0.84 -10.07
N LYS A 42 5.41 -1.34 -9.59
CA LYS A 42 6.74 -1.01 -10.14
C LYS A 42 6.84 -1.32 -11.63
N GLN A 43 6.30 -2.45 -12.08
CA GLN A 43 6.29 -2.83 -13.51
C GLN A 43 5.45 -1.89 -14.37
N THR A 44 4.41 -1.27 -13.81
CA THR A 44 3.58 -0.27 -14.50
C THR A 44 4.15 1.15 -14.51
N GLY A 45 5.37 1.33 -13.99
CA GLY A 45 6.03 2.65 -13.90
C GLY A 45 5.58 3.49 -12.72
N ARG A 46 4.99 2.88 -11.68
CA ARG A 46 4.61 3.54 -10.42
C ARG A 46 5.52 3.07 -9.27
N PRO A 47 6.73 3.67 -9.10
CA PRO A 47 7.69 3.27 -8.08
C PRO A 47 7.37 3.83 -6.68
N GLU A 48 6.12 4.18 -6.41
CA GLU A 48 5.78 4.89 -5.18
C GLU A 48 5.91 4.03 -3.93
N MET A 49 6.30 4.68 -2.83
CA MET A 49 6.38 4.04 -1.53
C MET A 49 5.02 4.02 -0.81
N VAL A 50 4.85 3.03 0.06
CA VAL A 50 3.71 2.95 0.98
C VAL A 50 3.86 4.07 2.00
N VAL A 51 2.80 4.89 2.15
CA VAL A 51 2.77 6.07 3.04
C VAL A 51 1.79 5.91 4.21
N GLY A 52 1.10 4.78 4.31
CA GLY A 52 0.13 4.47 5.36
C GLY A 52 -0.45 3.07 5.20
#